data_AF-A0A7Y7CQP4-F1
#
_entry.id   AF-A0A7Y7CQP4-F1
#
_cell.length_a   1.000
_cell.length_b   1.000
_cell.length_c   1.000
_cell.angle_alpha   90.00
_cell.angle_beta   90.00
_cell.angle_gamma   90.00
#
_symmetry.space_group_name_H-M   'P 1'
#
loop_
_entity.id
_entity.type
_entity.pdbx_description
1 polymer ?
#
loop_
_entity_poly.entity_id
_entity_poly.type
_entity_poly.pdbx_seq_one_letter_code
_entity_poly.pdbx_strand_id
1 'polypeptide(L)'
;MFSSKNQKFLNDLENFEIKTEKETIRLDNRIYDIEEITKKITDITERFHLEFDNTKIKGTLYKANKALNVSLNNPSHRILNKVQYLKFKENTFFDLANLGLPNRTNYEIERTANNGLNLILHYKYHANLNYNGRCGGASNSGKIALAFDKKYTLKQITKAEFADCYQEIIVDDLEKITDKKTAYTIMNYSSSKKITFVVDLESATIKKEISSFT
;
A
#
# COMPACT_ATOMS: atom_id res chain seq x y z
N MET A 1 -8.28 15.94 -1.46
CA MET A 1 -9.61 15.66 -2.07
C MET A 1 -9.92 16.80 -3.04
N PHE A 2 -10.61 16.54 -4.16
CA PHE A 2 -10.90 17.53 -5.21
C PHE A 2 -12.38 17.50 -5.60
N SER A 3 -12.91 18.60 -6.15
CA SER A 3 -14.22 18.64 -6.81
C SER A 3 -14.14 19.35 -8.17
N SER A 4 -14.91 18.84 -9.14
CA SER A 4 -15.04 19.41 -10.48
C SER A 4 -16.49 19.33 -10.94
N LYS A 5 -16.92 20.30 -11.75
CA LYS A 5 -18.22 20.28 -12.43
C LYS A 5 -18.19 19.50 -13.76
N ASN A 6 -16.99 19.12 -14.22
CA ASN A 6 -16.80 18.40 -15.47
C ASN A 6 -16.85 16.89 -15.21
N GLN A 7 -17.97 16.24 -15.53
CA GLN A 7 -18.17 14.81 -15.26
C GLN A 7 -17.18 13.92 -16.01
N LYS A 8 -16.78 14.32 -17.23
CA LYS A 8 -15.76 13.60 -18.00
C LYS A 8 -14.41 13.67 -17.30
N PHE A 9 -14.04 14.85 -16.79
CA PHE A 9 -12.83 15.02 -15.99
C PHE A 9 -12.85 14.17 -14.72
N LEU A 10 -13.98 14.09 -14.01
CA LEU A 10 -14.11 13.21 -12.83
C LEU A 10 -13.90 11.74 -13.19
N ASN A 11 -14.49 11.28 -14.30
CA ASN A 11 -14.34 9.90 -14.78
C ASN A 11 -12.90 9.62 -15.27
N ASP A 12 -12.25 10.59 -15.92
CA ASP A 12 -10.85 10.48 -16.33
C ASP A 12 -9.94 10.43 -15.07
N LEU A 13 -10.25 11.21 -14.03
CA LEU A 13 -9.51 11.24 -12.76
C LEU A 13 -9.64 9.93 -11.95
N GLU A 14 -10.79 9.26 -11.99
CA GLU A 14 -10.97 7.90 -11.45
C GLU A 14 -10.03 6.88 -12.12
N ASN A 15 -9.69 7.11 -13.38
CA ASN A 15 -8.75 6.29 -14.15
C ASN A 15 -7.31 6.83 -14.11
N PHE A 16 -7.03 7.85 -13.29
CA PHE A 16 -5.73 8.53 -13.24
C PHE A 16 -5.26 9.06 -14.60
N GLU A 17 -6.19 9.49 -15.45
CA GLU A 17 -5.87 10.16 -16.71
C GLU A 17 -6.49 11.57 -16.68
N ILE A 18 -5.81 12.56 -17.27
CA ILE A 18 -6.36 13.87 -17.55
C ILE A 18 -6.12 14.12 -19.02
N LYS A 19 -7.21 14.25 -19.79
CA LYS A 19 -7.14 14.58 -21.21
C LYS A 19 -7.32 16.07 -21.38
N THR A 20 -6.24 16.75 -21.75
CA THR A 20 -6.28 18.16 -22.18
C THR A 20 -6.39 18.22 -23.71
N GLU A 21 -6.63 19.41 -24.26
CA GLU A 21 -6.65 19.61 -25.73
C GLU A 21 -5.30 19.33 -26.40
N LYS A 22 -4.19 19.39 -25.65
CA LYS A 22 -2.82 19.29 -26.18
C LYS A 22 -2.15 17.96 -25.89
N GLU A 23 -2.56 17.29 -24.83
CA GLU A 23 -1.92 16.06 -24.36
C GLU A 23 -2.83 15.26 -23.43
N THR A 24 -2.57 13.96 -23.36
CA THR A 24 -3.08 13.10 -22.29
C THR A 24 -2.04 13.04 -21.18
N ILE A 25 -2.33 13.72 -20.08
CA ILE A 25 -1.53 13.65 -18.86
C ILE A 25 -2.03 12.45 -18.08
N ARG A 26 -1.28 11.34 -18.07
CA ARG A 26 -1.53 10.32 -17.07
C ARG A 26 -1.10 10.89 -15.73
N LEU A 27 -2.03 10.98 -14.79
CA LEU A 27 -1.72 11.21 -13.38
C LEU A 27 -1.00 9.97 -12.89
N ASP A 28 0.26 9.88 -13.27
CA ASP A 28 1.14 8.89 -12.73
C ASP A 28 1.21 9.15 -11.22
N ASN A 29 0.84 8.17 -10.40
CA ASN A 29 0.97 8.24 -8.94
C ASN A 29 2.41 8.54 -8.49
N ARG A 30 3.36 8.60 -9.44
CA ARG A 30 4.76 8.90 -9.25
C ARG A 30 5.10 10.38 -9.02
N ILE A 31 4.22 11.37 -9.22
CA ILE A 31 4.70 12.76 -9.33
C ILE A 31 3.90 13.85 -8.58
N TYR A 32 4.70 14.58 -7.80
CA TYR A 32 4.56 15.87 -7.11
C TYR A 32 3.43 16.08 -6.12
N ASP A 33 3.79 16.83 -5.07
CA ASP A 33 2.90 17.58 -4.21
C ASP A 33 1.58 17.83 -4.95
N ILE A 34 0.57 17.05 -4.58
CA ILE A 34 -0.74 17.03 -5.25
C ILE A 34 -1.24 18.48 -5.37
N GLU A 35 -0.87 19.33 -4.41
CA GLU A 35 -1.19 20.74 -4.39
C GLU A 35 -0.58 21.53 -5.56
N GLU A 36 0.64 21.26 -6.00
CA GLU A 36 1.31 21.98 -7.08
C GLU A 36 0.77 21.61 -8.47
N ILE A 37 0.45 20.34 -8.69
CA ILE A 37 -0.18 19.88 -9.94
C ILE A 37 -1.63 20.34 -10.01
N THR A 38 -2.38 20.23 -8.92
CA THR A 38 -3.81 20.61 -8.91
C THR A 38 -4.01 22.12 -8.99
N LYS A 39 -2.99 22.94 -8.71
CA LYS A 39 -2.95 24.37 -9.06
C LYS A 39 -2.97 24.62 -10.58
N LYS A 40 -2.43 23.69 -11.38
CA LYS A 40 -2.29 23.84 -12.84
C LYS A 40 -3.50 23.30 -13.62
N ILE A 41 -4.44 22.62 -12.93
CA ILE A 41 -5.65 22.05 -13.56
C ILE A 41 -6.82 23.00 -13.32
N THR A 42 -7.23 23.71 -14.37
CA THR A 42 -8.31 24.72 -14.32
C THR A 42 -9.68 24.14 -13.95
N ASP A 43 -9.89 22.86 -14.23
CA ASP A 43 -11.15 22.15 -13.94
C ASP A 43 -11.31 21.77 -12.46
N ILE A 44 -10.24 21.89 -11.66
CA ILE A 44 -10.29 21.72 -10.21
C ILE A 44 -10.66 23.05 -9.56
N THR A 45 -11.94 23.17 -9.22
CA THR A 45 -12.49 24.41 -8.65
C THR A 45 -12.23 24.54 -7.14
N GLU A 46 -11.96 23.42 -6.47
CA GLU A 46 -11.82 23.32 -5.02
C GLU A 46 -10.77 22.25 -4.64
N ARG A 47 -9.95 22.55 -3.63
CA ARG A 47 -8.90 21.66 -3.13
C ARG A 47 -8.98 21.55 -1.62
N PHE A 48 -8.92 20.33 -1.09
CA PHE A 48 -8.93 20.09 0.36
C PHE A 48 -7.59 19.52 0.82
N HIS A 49 -6.97 20.20 1.78
CA HIS A 49 -5.90 19.67 2.63
C HIS A 49 -6.53 19.24 3.95
N LEU A 50 -6.48 17.96 4.31
CA LEU A 50 -7.15 17.41 5.49
C LEU A 50 -6.14 16.74 6.42
N GLU A 51 -6.22 17.08 7.69
CA GLU A 51 -5.52 16.46 8.81
C GLU A 51 -6.46 15.50 9.54
N PHE A 52 -5.98 14.28 9.75
CA PHE A 52 -6.74 13.21 10.40
C PHE A 52 -6.30 13.10 11.85
N ASP A 53 -7.17 13.50 12.78
CA ASP A 53 -7.06 13.21 14.20
C ASP A 53 -8.10 12.12 14.54
N ASN A 54 -7.80 11.28 15.54
CA ASN A 54 -8.58 10.10 15.95
C ASN A 54 -10.07 10.36 16.16
N THR A 55 -10.47 11.63 16.38
CA THR A 55 -11.86 12.01 16.64
C THR A 55 -12.44 13.01 15.65
N LYS A 56 -11.62 13.66 14.82
CA LYS A 56 -12.03 14.77 13.94
C LYS A 56 -11.13 14.85 12.72
N ILE A 57 -11.73 15.09 11.57
CA ILE A 57 -10.99 15.48 10.36
C ILE A 57 -11.15 16.99 10.21
N LYS A 58 -10.03 17.71 10.28
CA LYS A 58 -9.97 19.16 10.10
C LYS A 58 -9.09 19.49 8.91
N GLY A 59 -9.12 20.72 8.42
CA GLY A 59 -8.20 21.12 7.38
C GLY A 59 -8.59 22.42 6.70
N THR A 60 -8.08 22.59 5.48
CA THR A 60 -8.22 23.81 4.70
C THR A 60 -8.78 23.49 3.32
N LEU A 61 -9.87 24.16 2.96
CA LEU A 61 -10.41 24.23 1.62
C LEU A 61 -9.82 25.45 0.90
N TYR A 62 -9.15 25.21 -0.21
CA TYR A 62 -8.69 26.24 -1.13
C TYR A 62 -9.65 26.37 -2.30
N LYS A 63 -10.29 27.53 -2.45
CA LYS A 63 -11.25 27.83 -3.51
C LYS A 63 -11.06 29.27 -4.01
N ALA A 64 -10.84 29.46 -5.31
CA ALA A 64 -10.76 30.79 -5.94
C ALA A 64 -9.92 31.81 -5.13
N ASN A 65 -8.70 31.41 -4.74
CA ASN A 65 -7.75 32.17 -3.91
C ASN A 65 -8.14 32.42 -2.45
N LYS A 66 -9.21 31.79 -1.94
CA LYS A 66 -9.57 31.79 -0.52
C LYS A 66 -9.16 30.48 0.13
N ALA A 67 -8.61 30.57 1.33
CA ALA A 67 -8.40 29.44 2.23
C ALA A 67 -9.47 29.49 3.31
N LEU A 68 -10.27 28.43 3.42
CA LEU A 68 -11.35 28.30 4.38
C LEU A 68 -11.04 27.12 5.30
N ASN A 69 -11.07 27.36 6.61
CA ASN A 69 -10.98 26.26 7.57
C ASN A 69 -12.24 25.40 7.45
N VAL A 70 -12.05 24.10 7.28
CA VAL A 70 -13.12 23.12 7.19
C VAL A 70 -12.94 22.05 8.25
N SER A 71 -14.06 21.59 8.79
CA SER A 71 -14.11 20.41 9.64
C SER A 71 -15.21 19.50 9.12
N LEU A 72 -14.89 18.23 8.99
CA LEU A 72 -15.87 17.22 8.63
C LEU A 72 -16.57 16.75 9.92
N ASN A 73 -17.88 16.99 10.01
CA ASN A 73 -18.69 16.66 11.19
C ASN A 73 -19.10 15.18 11.28
N ASN A 74 -18.63 14.33 10.37
CA ASN A 74 -19.05 12.93 10.33
C ASN A 74 -17.88 11.97 10.66
N PRO A 75 -17.95 11.17 11.72
CA PRO A 75 -16.95 10.15 12.02
C PRO A 75 -16.97 8.98 11.02
N SER A 76 -18.01 8.87 10.18
CA SER A 76 -18.24 7.75 9.27
C SER A 76 -17.78 8.00 7.83
N HIS A 77 -16.70 8.75 7.63
CA HIS A 77 -16.13 8.90 6.29
C HIS A 77 -15.40 7.62 5.88
N ARG A 78 -16.02 6.89 4.94
CA ARG A 78 -15.38 5.76 4.27
C ARG A 78 -14.35 6.30 3.30
N ILE A 79 -13.06 6.17 3.63
CA ILE A 79 -11.98 6.36 2.67
C ILE A 79 -12.13 5.27 1.61
N LEU A 80 -12.63 5.62 0.43
CA LEU A 80 -12.87 4.66 -0.65
C LEU A 80 -11.55 4.15 -1.24
N ASN A 81 -10.54 5.02 -1.33
CA ASN A 81 -9.22 4.71 -1.86
C ASN A 81 -8.12 5.35 -0.99
N LYS A 82 -7.13 4.56 -0.59
CA LYS A 82 -5.94 5.03 0.12
C LYS A 82 -4.71 4.61 -0.68
N VAL A 83 -3.98 5.59 -1.20
CA VAL A 83 -2.68 5.35 -1.85
C VAL A 83 -1.59 5.48 -0.81
N GLN A 84 -0.67 4.52 -0.78
CA GLN A 84 0.45 4.50 0.15
C GLN A 84 1.76 4.51 -0.62
N TYR A 85 2.69 5.36 -0.20
CA TYR A 85 3.97 5.55 -0.87
C TYR A 85 5.14 5.27 0.06
N LEU A 86 6.21 4.69 -0.49
CA LEU A 86 7.52 4.66 0.14
C LEU A 86 8.34 5.86 -0.35
N LYS A 87 8.82 6.69 0.57
CA LYS A 87 9.74 7.79 0.26
C LYS A 87 11.19 7.32 0.42
N PHE A 88 12.02 7.52 -0.60
CA PHE A 88 13.45 7.18 -0.55
C PHE A 88 14.34 8.41 -0.34
N LYS A 89 14.19 9.42 -1.20
CA LYS A 89 14.95 10.68 -1.22
C LYS A 89 14.00 11.82 -1.59
N GLU A 90 14.50 13.07 -1.61
CA GLU A 90 13.73 14.21 -2.10
C GLU A 90 13.08 13.86 -3.45
N ASN A 91 11.76 14.03 -3.50
CA ASN A 91 10.92 13.78 -4.67
C ASN A 91 10.96 12.35 -5.27
N THR A 92 11.51 11.36 -4.54
CA THR A 92 11.58 9.97 -5.01
C THR A 92 10.65 9.07 -4.19
N PHE A 93 9.62 8.54 -4.84
CA PHE A 93 8.58 7.73 -4.21
C PHE A 93 8.31 6.43 -4.97
N PHE A 94 7.86 5.40 -4.26
CA PHE A 94 7.33 4.16 -4.84
C PHE A 94 5.90 3.92 -4.34
N ASP A 95 4.97 3.77 -5.28
CA ASP A 95 3.57 3.46 -5.00
C ASP A 95 3.41 1.99 -4.63
N LEU A 96 2.91 1.73 -3.41
CA LEU A 96 2.66 0.40 -2.88
C LEU A 96 1.50 -0.32 -3.57
N ALA A 97 0.63 0.38 -4.32
CA ALA A 97 -0.41 -0.26 -5.13
C ALA A 97 0.18 -1.22 -6.19
N ASN A 98 1.41 -0.96 -6.64
CA ASN A 98 2.13 -1.83 -7.59
C ASN A 98 2.49 -3.20 -7.02
N LEU A 99 2.36 -3.42 -5.70
CA LEU A 99 2.64 -4.72 -5.09
C LEU A 99 1.49 -5.72 -5.24
N GLY A 100 0.36 -5.30 -5.84
CA GLY A 100 -0.84 -6.12 -5.98
C GLY A 100 -1.48 -6.45 -4.63
N LEU A 101 -1.24 -5.63 -3.61
CA LEU A 101 -1.92 -5.75 -2.33
C LEU A 101 -3.35 -5.25 -2.52
N PRO A 102 -4.39 -6.01 -2.13
CA PRO A 102 -5.76 -5.59 -2.30
C PRO A 102 -5.98 -4.20 -1.70
N ASN A 103 -6.49 -3.29 -2.53
CA ASN A 103 -6.75 -1.89 -2.19
C ASN A 103 -7.91 -1.72 -1.18
N ARG A 104 -8.35 -2.81 -0.54
CA ARG A 104 -9.52 -2.86 0.34
C ARG A 104 -9.09 -2.54 1.78
N THR A 105 -9.19 -1.26 2.09
CA THR A 105 -9.45 -0.55 3.36
C THR A 105 -8.79 -0.95 4.69
N ASN A 106 -8.34 -2.16 4.97
CA ASN A 106 -7.82 -2.53 6.29
C ASN A 106 -6.50 -3.30 6.22
N TYR A 107 -5.49 -2.72 5.56
CA TYR A 107 -4.14 -3.25 5.61
C TYR A 107 -3.18 -2.32 6.36
N GLU A 108 -2.41 -2.89 7.27
CA GLU A 108 -1.29 -2.24 7.95
C GLU A 108 -0.01 -2.65 7.22
N ILE A 109 0.79 -1.66 6.80
CA ILE A 109 2.14 -1.90 6.29
C ILE A 109 3.12 -1.23 7.23
N GLU A 110 4.08 -2.01 7.69
CA GLU A 110 5.18 -1.55 8.52
C GLU A 110 6.51 -1.87 7.84
N ARG A 111 7.42 -0.89 7.83
CA ARG A 111 8.80 -1.12 7.38
C ARG A 111 9.58 -1.84 8.48
N THR A 112 9.90 -3.11 8.27
CA THR A 112 10.64 -3.92 9.27
C THR A 112 12.14 -3.97 9.05
N ALA A 113 12.64 -3.67 7.85
CA ALA A 113 14.07 -3.56 7.56
C ALA A 113 14.34 -2.63 6.38
N ASN A 114 15.47 -1.94 6.39
CA ASN A 114 15.93 -1.05 5.31
C ASN A 114 17.45 -0.94 5.30
N ASN A 115 18.09 -1.24 4.17
CA ASN A 115 19.53 -1.01 3.96
C ASN A 115 19.84 -0.05 2.79
N GLY A 116 18.86 0.81 2.45
CA GLY A 116 18.96 1.83 1.43
C GLY A 116 18.33 1.40 0.10
N LEU A 117 18.76 0.26 -0.44
CA LEU A 117 18.24 -0.28 -1.71
C LEU A 117 17.35 -1.51 -1.54
N ASN A 118 17.39 -2.15 -0.37
CA ASN A 118 16.49 -3.24 -0.06
C ASN A 118 15.63 -2.88 1.14
N LEU A 119 14.38 -3.30 1.08
CA LEU A 119 13.35 -3.00 2.05
C LEU A 119 12.54 -4.24 2.36
N ILE A 120 12.27 -4.49 3.63
CA ILE A 120 11.25 -5.48 4.03
C ILE A 120 10.06 -4.74 4.61
N LEU A 121 8.92 -4.96 3.99
CA LEU A 121 7.60 -4.58 4.48
C LEU A 121 6.95 -5.76 5.17
N HIS A 122 6.42 -5.56 6.35
CA HIS A 122 5.43 -6.44 6.95
C HIS A 122 4.05 -5.91 6.57
N TYR A 123 3.16 -6.78 6.13
CA TYR A 123 1.77 -6.43 5.88
C TYR A 123 0.85 -7.31 6.72
N LYS A 124 -0.27 -6.73 7.14
CA LYS A 124 -1.37 -7.44 7.80
C LYS A 124 -2.69 -6.96 7.23
N TYR A 125 -3.54 -7.87 6.81
CA TYR A 125 -4.92 -7.65 6.45
C TYR A 125 -5.80 -8.02 7.63
N HIS A 126 -6.61 -7.08 8.10
CA HIS A 126 -7.63 -7.42 9.08
C HIS A 126 -8.80 -8.12 8.40
N ALA A 127 -9.32 -9.17 9.04
CA ALA A 127 -10.44 -9.94 8.53
C ALA A 127 -11.64 -9.02 8.26
N ASN A 128 -12.31 -9.21 7.12
CA ASN A 128 -13.59 -8.58 6.89
C ASN A 128 -14.66 -9.38 7.64
N LEU A 129 -15.01 -8.91 8.85
CA LEU A 129 -16.00 -9.54 9.73
C LEU A 129 -17.39 -9.73 9.09
N ASN A 130 -17.66 -9.08 7.94
CA ASN A 130 -18.96 -9.10 7.26
C ASN A 130 -19.12 -10.19 6.18
N TYR A 131 -18.15 -11.10 5.98
CA TYR A 131 -18.34 -12.25 5.09
C TYR A 131 -18.91 -13.45 5.87
N ASN A 132 -20.18 -13.76 5.62
CA ASN A 132 -20.93 -14.90 6.17
C ASN A 132 -20.37 -16.27 5.68
N GLY A 133 -19.14 -16.61 6.07
CA GLY A 133 -18.61 -17.95 5.82
C GLY A 133 -17.09 -18.07 5.88
N ARG A 134 -16.62 -18.94 6.78
CA ARG A 134 -15.30 -19.59 6.88
C ARG A 134 -14.05 -18.74 7.12
N CYS A 135 -13.98 -17.47 6.70
CA CYS A 135 -12.77 -16.64 6.89
C CYS A 135 -12.97 -15.36 7.71
N GLY A 136 -14.09 -15.23 8.41
CA GLY A 136 -14.46 -14.02 9.15
C GLY A 136 -13.54 -13.64 10.31
N GLY A 137 -12.62 -14.51 10.76
CA GLY A 137 -11.76 -14.25 11.93
C GLY A 137 -10.25 -14.26 11.68
N ALA A 138 -9.78 -14.66 10.49
CA ALA A 138 -8.35 -14.84 10.24
C ALA A 138 -7.75 -13.63 9.51
N SER A 139 -6.71 -13.03 10.10
CA SER A 139 -5.94 -11.97 9.44
C SER A 139 -4.90 -12.59 8.50
N ASN A 140 -4.91 -12.18 7.24
CA ASN A 140 -3.83 -12.56 6.33
C ASN A 140 -2.60 -11.70 6.63
N SER A 141 -1.41 -12.28 6.72
CA SER A 141 -0.20 -11.52 7.03
C SER A 141 1.03 -12.11 6.36
N GLY A 142 2.07 -11.30 6.21
CA GLY A 142 3.30 -11.73 5.58
C GLY A 142 4.33 -10.63 5.44
N LYS A 143 5.44 -10.96 4.79
CA LYS A 143 6.50 -10.02 4.48
C LYS A 143 6.74 -9.92 2.97
N ILE A 144 7.15 -8.74 2.53
CA ILE A 144 7.53 -8.45 1.15
C ILE A 144 8.90 -7.82 1.18
N ALA A 145 9.87 -8.47 0.54
CA ALA A 145 11.16 -7.89 0.25
C ALA A 145 11.10 -7.18 -1.11
N LEU A 146 11.54 -5.93 -1.14
CA LEU A 146 11.67 -5.10 -2.33
C LEU A 146 13.16 -4.79 -2.53
N ALA A 147 13.67 -5.08 -3.73
CA ALA A 147 15.02 -4.72 -4.13
C ALA A 147 14.97 -3.67 -5.23
N PHE A 148 15.64 -2.55 -5.00
CA PHE A 148 15.72 -1.42 -5.92
C PHE A 148 17.13 -1.30 -6.50
N ASP A 149 17.24 -0.80 -7.72
CA ASP A 149 18.55 -0.40 -8.26
C ASP A 149 18.98 0.99 -7.74
N LYS A 150 20.19 1.43 -8.14
CA LYS A 150 20.73 2.74 -7.75
C LYS A 150 19.89 3.93 -8.24
N LYS A 151 18.98 3.73 -9.20
CA LYS A 151 18.02 4.72 -9.69
C LYS A 151 16.66 4.61 -8.99
N TYR A 152 16.56 3.82 -7.92
CA TYR A 152 15.33 3.51 -7.19
C TYR A 152 14.24 2.87 -8.06
N THR A 153 14.65 2.19 -9.13
CA THR A 153 13.71 1.38 -9.93
C THR A 153 13.59 0.00 -9.27
N LEU A 154 12.37 -0.45 -9.04
CA LEU A 154 12.10 -1.78 -8.49
C LEU A 154 12.62 -2.85 -9.45
N LYS A 155 13.49 -3.73 -8.96
CA LYS A 155 14.06 -4.85 -9.72
C LYS A 155 13.45 -6.18 -9.34
N GLN A 156 13.18 -6.39 -8.05
CA GLN A 156 12.71 -7.66 -7.55
C GLN A 156 11.72 -7.48 -6.40
N ILE A 157 10.70 -8.34 -6.40
CA ILE A 157 9.75 -8.52 -5.32
C ILE A 157 9.82 -9.98 -4.88
N THR A 158 10.03 -10.23 -3.58
CA THR A 158 9.87 -11.56 -2.99
C THR A 158 8.83 -11.49 -1.89
N LYS A 159 7.78 -12.31 -1.98
CA LYS A 159 6.69 -12.38 -1.01
C LYS A 159 6.84 -13.64 -0.15
N ALA A 160 6.67 -13.48 1.16
CA ALA A 160 6.50 -14.56 2.13
C ALA A 160 5.15 -14.37 2.81
N GLU A 161 4.18 -15.22 2.48
CA GLU A 161 2.85 -15.24 3.08
C GLU A 161 2.87 -16.15 4.30
N PHE A 162 2.60 -15.61 5.48
CA PHE A 162 2.65 -16.31 6.76
C PHE A 162 1.29 -16.85 7.20
N ALA A 163 0.24 -16.13 6.84
CA ALA A 163 -1.12 -16.58 7.05
C ALA A 163 -1.96 -16.20 5.83
N ASP A 164 -2.66 -17.18 5.27
CA ASP A 164 -3.71 -16.96 4.28
C ASP A 164 -4.90 -17.88 4.59
N CYS A 165 -6.02 -17.27 4.97
CA CYS A 165 -7.25 -18.00 5.21
C CYS A 165 -7.81 -18.69 3.95
N TYR A 166 -7.52 -18.16 2.76
CA TYR A 166 -8.01 -18.74 1.51
C TYR A 166 -7.20 -19.94 1.03
N GLN A 167 -5.91 -20.01 1.37
CA GLN A 167 -4.98 -21.04 0.90
C GLN A 167 -4.56 -22.03 2.00
N GLU A 168 -5.17 -21.95 3.19
CA GLU A 168 -4.85 -22.76 4.37
C GLU A 168 -3.35 -22.72 4.70
N ILE A 169 -2.74 -21.54 4.55
CA ILE A 169 -1.33 -21.32 4.81
C ILE A 169 -1.16 -21.00 6.30
N ILE A 170 -0.42 -21.85 7.00
CA ILE A 170 -0.15 -21.69 8.44
C ILE A 170 1.37 -21.73 8.67
N VAL A 171 1.88 -20.80 9.47
CA VAL A 171 3.23 -20.90 10.02
C VAL A 171 3.28 -22.09 10.96
N ASP A 172 4.02 -23.11 10.55
CA ASP A 172 4.18 -24.35 11.31
C ASP A 172 5.34 -24.23 12.30
N ASP A 173 6.42 -23.57 11.88
CA ASP A 173 7.60 -23.36 12.72
C ASP A 173 8.22 -21.97 12.47
N LEU A 174 8.75 -21.38 13.54
CA LEU A 174 9.48 -20.12 13.56
C LEU A 174 10.80 -20.34 14.27
N GLU A 175 11.86 -20.49 13.48
CA GLU A 175 13.22 -20.67 13.98
C GLU A 175 13.98 -19.34 13.94
N LYS A 176 14.36 -18.85 15.11
CA LYS A 176 15.24 -17.69 15.21
C LYS A 176 16.70 -18.14 15.03
N ILE A 177 17.24 -17.96 13.84
CA ILE A 177 18.65 -18.26 13.51
C ILE A 177 19.59 -17.25 14.19
N THR A 178 19.26 -15.96 14.08
CA THR A 178 19.95 -14.86 14.77
C THR A 178 18.95 -13.76 15.16
N ASP A 179 19.40 -12.70 15.83
CA ASP A 179 18.57 -11.51 16.10
C ASP A 179 18.08 -10.78 14.84
N LYS A 180 18.74 -11.03 13.70
CA LYS A 180 18.41 -10.40 12.42
C LYS A 180 17.89 -11.40 11.38
N LYS A 181 17.93 -12.70 11.66
CA LYS A 181 17.54 -13.76 10.72
C LYS A 181 16.55 -14.72 11.35
N THR A 182 15.43 -14.92 10.68
CA THR A 182 14.38 -15.83 11.12
C THR A 182 13.93 -16.69 9.95
N ALA A 183 13.89 -18.00 10.14
CA ALA A 183 13.27 -18.93 9.22
C ALA A 183 11.81 -19.15 9.61
N TYR A 184 10.92 -19.03 8.62
CA TYR A 184 9.50 -19.32 8.74
C TYR A 184 9.20 -20.53 7.88
N THR A 185 8.83 -21.62 8.51
CA THR A 185 8.39 -22.82 7.82
C THR A 185 6.87 -22.81 7.75
N ILE A 186 6.38 -23.04 6.55
CA ILE A 186 4.98 -22.84 6.21
C ILE A 186 4.50 -24.07 5.47
N MET A 187 3.35 -24.58 5.91
CA MET A 187 2.67 -25.68 5.22
C MET A 187 1.51 -25.12 4.41
N ASN A 188 1.46 -25.51 3.13
CA ASN A 188 0.29 -25.30 2.29
C ASN A 188 -0.42 -26.65 2.14
N TYR A 189 -1.46 -26.86 2.94
CA TYR A 189 -2.20 -28.12 3.00
C TYR A 189 -2.97 -28.42 1.70
N SER A 190 -3.39 -27.39 0.96
CA SER A 190 -4.05 -27.57 -0.34
C SER A 190 -3.14 -28.19 -1.41
N SER A 191 -1.82 -28.07 -1.25
CA SER A 191 -0.83 -28.54 -2.23
C SER A 191 0.20 -29.52 -1.69
N SER A 192 0.12 -29.90 -0.41
CA SER A 192 1.10 -30.74 0.29
C SER A 192 2.55 -30.26 0.14
N LYS A 193 2.75 -28.93 0.13
CA LYS A 193 4.08 -28.31 -0.02
C LYS A 193 4.53 -27.67 1.27
N LYS A 194 5.78 -27.92 1.64
CA LYS A 194 6.48 -27.21 2.72
C LYS A 194 7.36 -26.14 2.09
N ILE A 195 7.19 -24.92 2.55
CA ILE A 195 7.94 -23.78 2.07
C ILE A 195 8.62 -23.15 3.27
N THR A 196 9.94 -23.01 3.21
CA THR A 196 10.71 -22.28 4.21
C THR A 196 11.11 -20.92 3.62
N PHE A 197 10.82 -19.86 4.37
CA PHE A 197 11.25 -18.51 4.07
C PHE A 197 12.28 -18.07 5.09
N VAL A 198 13.49 -17.75 4.63
CA VAL A 198 14.52 -17.13 5.49
C VAL A 198 14.44 -15.62 5.30
N VAL A 199 14.02 -14.92 6.34
CA VAL A 199 13.92 -13.46 6.39
C VAL A 199 15.17 -12.91 7.06
N ASP A 200 15.92 -12.08 6.35
CA ASP A 200 17.13 -11.42 6.85
C ASP A 200 16.89 -9.91 6.91
N LEU A 201 16.80 -9.38 8.14
CA LEU A 201 16.56 -7.97 8.42
C LEU A 201 17.80 -7.10 8.22
N GLU A 202 19.01 -7.67 8.24
CA GLU A 202 20.25 -6.91 8.02
C GLU A 202 20.45 -6.65 6.52
N SER A 203 20.33 -7.70 5.71
CA SER A 203 20.38 -7.56 4.24
C SER A 203 19.05 -7.10 3.63
N ALA A 204 17.98 -7.04 4.43
CA ALA A 204 16.61 -6.74 4.00
C ALA A 204 16.16 -7.64 2.81
N THR A 205 16.47 -8.94 2.91
CA THR A 205 16.12 -9.94 1.89
C THR A 205 15.22 -11.05 2.44
N ILE A 206 14.54 -11.75 1.52
CA ILE A 206 13.79 -12.98 1.79
C ILE A 206 14.28 -14.03 0.81
N LYS A 207 14.68 -15.20 1.30
CA LYS A 207 14.99 -16.37 0.48
C LYS A 207 13.89 -17.41 0.65
N LYS A 208 13.47 -18.04 -0.45
CA LYS A 208 12.45 -19.08 -0.49
C LYS A 208 13.11 -20.42 -0.83
N GLU A 209 12.89 -21.41 0.02
CA GLU A 209 13.31 -22.79 -0.17
C GLU A 209 12.04 -23.65 -0.17
N ILE A 210 11.89 -24.52 -1.18
CA ILE A 210 10.69 -25.35 -1.34
C ILE A 210 11.12 -26.81 -1.23
N SER A 211 10.42 -27.56 -0.37
CA SER A 211 10.57 -29.01 -0.27
C SER A 211 9.19 -29.69 -0.25
N SER A 212 9.15 -30.92 -0.75
CA SER A 212 7.96 -31.78 -0.63
C SER A 212 8.03 -32.54 0.68
N PHE A 213 6.89 -32.80 1.32
CA PHE A 213 6.81 -33.79 2.40
C PHE A 213 6.13 -35.05 1.88
N THR A 214 6.75 -36.19 2.16
CA THR A 214 6.25 -37.56 1.92
C THR A 214 5.49 -38.06 3.13
#